data_AF-A0A7C4E9D3-F1
#
_entry.id   AF-A0A7C4E9D3-F1
#
_cell.length_a   1.000
_cell.length_b   1.000
_cell.length_c   1.000
_cell.angle_alpha   90.00
_cell.angle_beta   90.00
_cell.angle_gamma   90.00
#
_symmetry.space_group_name_H-M   'P 1'
#
loop_
_entity.id
_entity.type
_entity.pdbx_description
1 polymer ?
#
loop_
_entity_poly.entity_id
_entity_poly.type
_entity_poly.pdbx_seq_one_letter_code
_entity_poly.pdbx_strand_id
1 'polypeptide(L)'
;MESRYTHETQLDGLSALQPQQQAHVLSAMAREARLLELALDGAGGEANDVVGRVERALELAMDASGESEATHAHEALTLALASMKDLGLAISAGIGRMEVDGLLGPMHMPVLTAIVAPISAQLPRPS
;
A
#
# COMPACT_ATOMS: atom_id res chain seq x y z
N MET A 1 -23.54 -5.00 -2.13
CA MET A 1 -22.14 -5.33 -1.83
C MET A 1 -22.01 -5.22 -0.33
N GLU A 2 -22.12 -6.35 0.38
CA GLU A 2 -21.96 -6.38 1.84
C GLU A 2 -20.50 -6.12 2.18
N SER A 3 -20.23 -5.17 3.07
CA SER A 3 -18.88 -4.83 3.53
C SER A 3 -18.23 -6.04 4.21
N ARG A 4 -17.29 -6.69 3.50
CA ARG A 4 -16.47 -7.80 4.00
C ARG A 4 -15.22 -7.36 4.79
N TYR A 5 -15.11 -6.08 5.11
CA TYR A 5 -13.94 -5.49 5.75
C TYR A 5 -14.21 -5.26 7.24
N THR A 6 -13.57 -6.05 8.09
CA THR A 6 -13.67 -5.91 9.54
C THR A 6 -12.46 -5.13 10.05
N HIS A 7 -12.66 -3.82 10.27
CA HIS A 7 -11.72 -2.86 10.89
C HIS A 7 -10.39 -2.66 10.13
N GLU A 8 -10.32 -1.59 9.35
CA GLU A 8 -9.07 -1.10 8.74
C GLU A 8 -8.35 -0.17 9.73
N THR A 9 -7.12 -0.51 10.11
CA THR A 9 -6.26 0.46 10.81
C THR A 9 -5.57 1.29 9.75
N GLN A 10 -6.14 2.45 9.44
CA GLN A 10 -5.57 3.39 8.49
C GLN A 10 -4.40 4.14 9.13
N LEU A 11 -3.27 4.26 8.42
CA LEU A 11 -2.14 5.05 8.87
C LEU A 11 -2.28 6.49 8.42
N ASP A 12 -2.73 7.34 9.34
CA ASP A 12 -2.74 8.78 9.15
C ASP A 12 -1.31 9.32 9.06
N GLY A 13 -1.08 10.25 8.13
CA GLY A 13 0.19 10.96 7.99
C GLY A 13 1.29 10.20 7.25
N LEU A 14 1.01 9.03 6.66
CA LEU A 14 1.98 8.32 5.81
C LEU A 14 2.55 9.24 4.72
N SER A 15 1.70 10.05 4.07
CA SER A 15 2.08 11.02 3.04
C SER A 15 3.02 12.16 3.53
N ALA A 16 3.09 12.42 4.83
CA ALA A 16 3.97 13.43 5.41
C ALA A 16 5.41 12.91 5.68
N LEU A 17 5.60 11.60 5.68
CA LEU A 17 6.90 10.96 5.90
C LEU A 17 7.80 11.07 4.66
N GLN A 18 9.11 10.94 4.85
CA GLN A 18 10.04 10.80 3.73
C GLN A 18 9.88 9.42 3.05
N PRO A 19 10.17 9.28 1.75
CA PRO A 19 9.99 8.02 1.02
C PRO A 19 10.63 6.79 1.68
N GLN A 20 11.81 6.95 2.30
CA GLN A 20 12.48 5.87 3.03
C GLN A 20 11.69 5.42 4.27
N GLN A 21 11.09 6.37 4.99
CA GLN A 21 10.27 6.08 6.18
C GLN A 21 8.93 5.46 5.77
N GLN A 22 8.32 5.96 4.70
CA GLN A 22 7.12 5.36 4.10
C GLN A 22 7.40 3.92 3.68
N ALA A 23 8.50 3.67 2.97
CA ALA A 23 8.90 2.34 2.56
C ALA A 23 9.11 1.41 3.75
N HIS A 24 9.71 1.89 4.84
CA HIS A 24 9.91 1.09 6.04
C HIS A 24 8.57 0.60 6.63
N VAL A 25 7.62 1.53 6.78
CA VAL A 25 6.29 1.25 7.33
C VAL A 25 5.50 0.32 6.40
N LEU A 26 5.47 0.63 5.10
CA LEU A 26 4.74 -0.16 4.11
C LEU A 26 5.33 -1.56 3.92
N SER A 27 6.67 -1.73 3.94
CA SER A 27 7.30 -3.05 3.90
C SER A 27 6.97 -3.87 5.15
N ALA A 28 6.89 -3.26 6.32
CA ALA A 28 6.46 -3.95 7.54
C ALA A 28 5.00 -4.42 7.42
N MET A 29 4.10 -3.56 6.94
CA MET A 29 2.70 -3.91 6.72
C MET A 29 2.54 -5.01 5.66
N ALA A 30 3.27 -4.92 4.55
CA ALA A 30 3.24 -5.92 3.49
C ALA A 30 3.60 -7.31 4.03
N ARG A 31 4.64 -7.42 4.87
CA ARG A 31 5.04 -8.70 5.49
C ARG A 31 3.99 -9.30 6.42
N GLU A 32 3.12 -8.48 7.00
CA GLU A 32 2.02 -8.93 7.84
C GLU A 32 0.78 -9.31 7.02
N ALA A 33 0.65 -8.76 5.82
CA ALA A 33 -0.47 -9.00 4.93
C ALA A 33 -0.35 -10.32 4.18
N ARG A 34 -1.51 -10.88 3.81
CA ARG A 34 -1.63 -12.06 2.92
C ARG A 34 -2.20 -11.70 1.56
N LEU A 35 -2.81 -10.52 1.47
CA LEU A 35 -3.39 -9.99 0.26
C LEU A 35 -3.04 -8.51 0.15
N LEU A 36 -2.92 -8.04 -1.08
CA LEU A 36 -2.69 -6.64 -1.41
C LEU A 36 -3.85 -6.15 -2.28
N GLU A 37 -4.44 -5.03 -1.90
CA GLU A 37 -5.38 -4.27 -2.71
C GLU A 37 -4.79 -2.88 -2.94
N LEU A 38 -4.40 -2.58 -4.18
CA LEU A 38 -3.87 -1.28 -4.57
C LEU A 38 -4.84 -0.61 -5.54
N ALA A 39 -5.23 0.63 -5.22
CA ALA A 39 -6.07 1.45 -6.08
C ALA A 39 -5.34 2.74 -6.47
N LEU A 40 -5.56 3.19 -7.70
CA LEU A 40 -5.14 4.50 -8.19
C LEU A 40 -6.38 5.36 -8.43
N ASP A 41 -6.49 6.47 -7.70
CA ASP A 41 -7.49 7.52 -7.91
C ASP A 41 -6.88 8.61 -8.80
N GLY A 42 -6.88 8.38 -10.11
CA GLY A 42 -6.34 9.31 -11.09
C GLY A 42 -6.12 8.67 -12.47
N ALA A 43 -5.87 9.52 -13.47
CA ALA A 43 -5.62 9.07 -14.84
C ALA A 43 -4.26 9.61 -15.35
N GLY A 44 -3.39 8.71 -15.83
CA GLY A 44 -2.12 9.07 -16.46
C GLY A 44 -1.21 7.86 -16.66
N GLY A 45 -0.52 7.76 -17.80
CA GLY A 45 0.40 6.63 -18.09
C GLY A 45 1.55 6.54 -17.07
N GLU A 46 2.21 7.66 -16.79
CA GLU A 46 3.31 7.72 -15.83
C GLU A 46 2.87 7.38 -14.39
N ALA A 47 1.66 7.78 -14.01
CA ALA A 47 1.08 7.42 -12.71
C ALA A 47 0.83 5.91 -12.61
N ASN A 48 0.28 5.28 -13.66
CA ASN A 48 0.11 3.83 -13.71
C ASN A 48 1.44 3.08 -13.61
N ASP A 49 2.48 3.54 -14.33
CA ASP A 49 3.80 2.90 -14.31
C ASP A 49 4.47 2.99 -12.92
N VAL A 50 4.29 4.11 -12.23
CA VAL A 50 4.79 4.27 -10.85
C VAL A 50 3.99 3.40 -9.88
N VAL A 51 2.66 3.38 -9.99
CA VAL A 51 1.78 2.55 -9.15
C VAL A 51 2.09 1.06 -9.32
N GLY A 52 2.30 0.59 -10.55
CA GLY A 52 2.70 -0.80 -10.81
C GLY A 52 4.06 -1.14 -10.18
N ARG A 53 5.00 -0.20 -10.11
CA ARG A 53 6.26 -0.38 -9.39
C ARG A 53 6.06 -0.47 -7.87
N VAL A 54 5.14 0.33 -7.32
CA VAL A 54 4.76 0.25 -5.90
C VAL A 54 4.11 -1.09 -5.59
N GLU A 55 3.12 -1.51 -6.39
CA GLU A 55 2.45 -2.80 -6.26
C GLU A 55 3.48 -3.92 -6.24
N ARG A 56 4.37 -3.94 -7.24
CA ARG A 56 5.39 -4.97 -7.35
C ARG A 56 6.35 -4.98 -6.16
N ALA A 57 6.74 -3.81 -5.66
CA ALA A 57 7.62 -3.73 -4.50
C ALA A 57 6.93 -4.20 -3.20
N LEU A 58 5.62 -3.96 -3.06
CA LEU A 58 4.82 -4.48 -1.95
C LEU A 58 4.68 -6.01 -2.03
N GLU A 59 4.40 -6.56 -3.21
CA GLU A 59 4.39 -8.03 -3.42
C GLU A 59 5.74 -8.66 -3.05
N LEU A 60 6.85 -8.07 -3.49
CA LEU A 60 8.18 -8.53 -3.12
C LEU A 60 8.41 -8.49 -1.61
N ALA A 61 7.87 -7.48 -0.91
CA ALA A 61 7.94 -7.41 0.54
C ALA A 61 7.07 -8.47 1.23
N MET A 62 5.89 -8.79 0.68
CA MET A 62 5.03 -9.89 1.17
C MET A 62 5.72 -11.26 1.04
N ASP A 63 6.42 -11.48 -0.07
CA ASP A 63 7.07 -12.75 -0.40
C ASP A 63 8.48 -12.91 0.19
N ALA A 64 9.07 -11.81 0.70
CA ALA A 64 10.43 -11.81 1.24
C ALA A 64 10.59 -12.79 2.41
N SER A 65 11.39 -13.83 2.18
CA SER A 65 11.70 -14.88 3.13
C SER A 65 13.03 -14.65 3.86
N GLY A 66 13.90 -13.80 3.32
CA GLY A 66 15.20 -13.46 3.89
C GLY A 66 15.53 -11.96 3.91
N GLU A 67 16.59 -11.60 4.65
CA GLU A 67 17.03 -10.20 4.83
C GLU A 67 17.42 -9.51 3.52
N SER A 68 18.06 -10.24 2.60
CA SER A 68 18.42 -9.72 1.27
C SER A 68 17.19 -9.36 0.44
N GLU A 69 16.18 -10.22 0.43
CA GLU A 69 14.92 -9.99 -0.30
C GLU A 69 14.14 -8.83 0.30
N ALA A 70 14.09 -8.76 1.65
CA ALA A 70 13.46 -7.65 2.36
C ALA A 70 14.16 -6.31 2.07
N THR A 71 15.49 -6.30 2.02
CA THR A 71 16.29 -5.11 1.67
C THR A 71 16.01 -4.69 0.23
N HIS A 72 15.99 -5.63 -0.71
CA HIS A 72 15.69 -5.34 -2.11
C HIS A 72 14.28 -4.77 -2.30
N ALA A 73 13.28 -5.37 -1.65
CA ALA A 73 11.90 -4.88 -1.69
C ALA A 73 11.80 -3.47 -1.09
N HIS A 74 12.49 -3.20 0.01
CA HIS A 74 12.52 -1.90 0.66
C HIS A 74 13.17 -0.81 -0.23
N GLU A 75 14.27 -1.12 -0.91
CA GLU A 75 14.92 -0.21 -1.86
C GLU A 75 14.02 0.09 -3.06
N ALA A 76 13.41 -0.95 -3.64
CA ALA A 76 12.47 -0.81 -4.76
C ALA A 76 11.28 0.07 -4.38
N LEU A 77 10.72 -0.14 -3.19
CA LEU A 77 9.60 0.64 -2.67
C LEU A 77 10.00 2.10 -2.42
N THR A 78 11.18 2.34 -1.85
CA THR A 78 11.73 3.70 -1.66
C THR A 78 11.83 4.46 -2.97
N LEU A 79 12.35 3.83 -4.03
CA LEU A 79 12.49 4.46 -5.35
C LEU A 79 11.13 4.74 -6.00
N ALA A 80 10.18 3.82 -5.87
CA ALA A 80 8.83 4.00 -6.40
C ALA A 80 8.10 5.14 -5.67
N LEU A 81 8.20 5.23 -4.35
CA LEU A 81 7.62 6.30 -3.54
C LEU A 81 8.26 7.67 -3.79
N ALA A 82 9.57 7.71 -4.04
CA ALA A 82 10.23 8.94 -4.48
C ALA A 82 9.66 9.40 -5.83
N SER A 83 9.51 8.47 -6.79
CA SER A 83 8.90 8.77 -8.10
C SER A 83 7.45 9.25 -7.97
N MET A 84 6.66 8.67 -7.05
CA MET A 84 5.30 9.13 -6.77
C MET A 84 5.28 10.58 -6.29
N LYS A 85 6.16 10.91 -5.35
CA LYS A 85 6.25 12.25 -4.78
C LYS A 85 6.61 13.29 -5.85
N ASP A 86 7.52 12.94 -6.76
CA ASP A 86 7.91 13.81 -7.88
C ASP A 86 6.74 14.06 -8.86
N LEU A 87 5.82 13.09 -8.98
CA LEU A 87 4.57 13.23 -9.75
C LEU A 87 3.44 13.92 -8.98
N GLY A 88 3.68 14.36 -7.74
CA GLY A 88 2.64 14.97 -6.90
C GLY A 88 1.57 13.99 -6.42
N LEU A 89 1.90 12.70 -6.36
CA LEU A 89 1.06 11.63 -5.83
C LEU A 89 1.42 11.34 -4.37
N ALA A 90 0.44 10.82 -3.63
CA ALA A 90 0.61 10.33 -2.29
C ALA A 90 -0.14 9.02 -2.09
N ILE A 91 0.34 8.25 -1.11
CA ILE A 91 -0.20 6.95 -0.76
C ILE A 91 -0.79 7.01 0.66
N SER A 92 -1.98 6.46 0.81
CA SER A 92 -2.57 6.08 2.11
C SER A 92 -2.65 4.56 2.16
N ALA A 93 -2.40 3.97 3.31
CA ALA A 93 -2.48 2.53 3.47
C ALA A 93 -3.03 2.13 4.83
N GLY A 94 -3.62 0.93 4.88
CA GLY A 94 -4.14 0.31 6.09
C GLY A 94 -4.04 -1.20 6.04
N ILE A 95 -4.05 -1.83 7.21
CA ILE A 95 -4.26 -3.28 7.33
C ILE A 95 -5.67 -3.51 7.85
N GLY A 96 -6.42 -4.32 7.11
CA GLY A 96 -7.74 -4.81 7.50
C GLY A 96 -7.79 -6.33 7.54
N ARG A 97 -8.97 -6.88 7.82
CA ARG A 97 -9.27 -8.31 7.67
C ARG A 97 -10.36 -8.50 6.63
N MET A 98 -10.11 -9.38 5.67
CA MET A 98 -11.11 -9.85 4.72
C MET A 98 -11.57 -11.25 5.11
N GLU A 99 -12.89 -11.42 5.15
CA GLU A 99 -13.49 -12.74 5.25
C GLU A 99 -13.47 -13.43 3.88
N VAL A 100 -12.89 -14.62 3.85
CA VAL A 100 -12.78 -15.48 2.67
C VAL A 100 -13.52 -16.78 2.95
N ASP A 101 -14.45 -17.14 2.08
CA ASP A 101 -15.17 -18.41 2.17
C ASP A 101 -14.20 -19.58 1.96
N GLY A 102 -13.88 -20.28 3.05
CA GLY A 102 -13.08 -21.50 3.02
C GLY A 102 -13.96 -22.75 2.98
N LEU A 103 -13.40 -23.87 2.51
CA LEU A 103 -14.05 -25.19 2.53
C LEU A 103 -14.46 -25.64 3.95
N LEU A 104 -13.85 -25.09 4.99
CA LEU A 104 -14.10 -25.40 6.40
C LEU A 104 -14.88 -24.28 7.13
N GLY A 105 -15.37 -23.28 6.40
CA GLY A 105 -16.01 -22.08 6.93
C GLY A 105 -15.21 -20.80 6.65
N PRO A 106 -15.72 -19.64 7.08
CA PRO A 106 -15.11 -18.34 6.82
C PRO A 106 -13.74 -18.22 7.50
N MET A 107 -12.74 -17.83 6.72
CA MET A 107 -11.39 -17.52 7.19
C MET A 107 -11.11 -16.03 7.09
N HIS A 108 -10.45 -15.47 8.10
CA HIS A 108 -10.03 -14.07 8.07
C HIS A 108 -8.59 -13.96 7.60
N MET A 109 -8.36 -13.22 6.51
CA MET A 109 -7.02 -12.95 5.98
C MET A 109 -6.64 -11.49 6.20
N PRO A 110 -5.41 -11.19 6.65
CA PRO A 110 -4.94 -9.81 6.71
C PRO A 110 -4.74 -9.27 5.29
N VAL A 111 -5.31 -8.10 5.01
CA VAL A 111 -5.24 -7.43 3.71
C VAL A 111 -4.56 -6.09 3.91
N LEU A 112 -3.52 -5.83 3.13
CA LEU A 112 -2.95 -4.50 2.96
C LEU A 112 -3.75 -3.78 1.88
N THR A 113 -4.49 -2.75 2.28
CA THR A 113 -5.18 -1.87 1.34
C THR A 113 -4.36 -0.60 1.19
N ALA A 114 -4.11 -0.18 -0.04
CA ALA A 114 -3.38 1.03 -0.37
C ALA A 114 -4.08 1.82 -1.47
N ILE A 115 -4.17 3.13 -1.28
CA ILE A 115 -4.79 4.05 -2.22
C ILE A 115 -3.76 5.09 -2.60
N VAL A 116 -3.52 5.23 -3.89
CA VAL A 116 -2.68 6.26 -4.49
C VAL A 116 -3.58 7.33 -5.08
N ALA A 117 -3.39 8.58 -4.65
CA ALA A 117 -4.14 9.71 -5.14
C ALA A 117 -3.23 10.95 -5.28
N PRO A 118 -3.61 11.95 -6.09
CA PRO A 118 -2.95 13.25 -6.08
C PRO A 118 -2.91 13.84 -4.67
N ILE A 119 -1.80 14.48 -4.30
CA ILE A 119 -1.64 15.15 -2.99
C ILE A 119 -2.75 16.18 -2.76
N SER A 120 -3.23 16.83 -3.81
CA SER A 120 -4.35 17.78 -3.77
C SER A 120 -5.68 17.16 -3.37
N ALA A 121 -5.88 15.86 -3.60
CA ALA A 121 -7.08 15.12 -3.22
C ALA A 121 -7.07 14.68 -1.75
N GLN A 122 -5.89 14.68 -1.10
CA GLN A 122 -5.72 14.24 0.29
C GLN A 122 -5.73 15.38 1.33
N LEU A 123 -5.82 16.64 0.90
CA LEU A 123 -5.97 17.80 1.79
C LEU A 123 -7.45 17.96 2.22
N PRO A 124 -7.74 18.23 3.50
CA PRO A 124 -9.09 18.61 3.91
C PRO A 124 -9.48 19.90 3.19
N ARG A 125 -10.61 19.87 2.47
CA ARG A 125 -11.16 21.08 1.85
C ARG A 125 -11.39 22.11 2.96
N PRO A 126 -10.91 23.36 2.84
CA PRO A 126 -11.30 24.41 3.77
C PRO A 126 -12.82 24.57 3.69
N SER A 127 -13.48 24.45 4.84
CA SER A 127 -14.91 24.70 5.01
C SER A 127 -15.23 26.19 4.85
#